data_AF-E0I9C6-F1
#
_entry.id   AF-E0I9C6-F1
#
_cell.length_a   1.000
_cell.length_b   1.000
_cell.length_c   1.000
_cell.angle_alpha   90.00
_cell.angle_beta   90.00
_cell.angle_gamma   90.00
#
_symmetry.space_group_name_H-M   'P 1'
#
loop_
_entity.id
_entity.type
_entity.pdbx_description
1 polymer ?
#
loop_
_entity_poly.entity_id
_entity_poly.type
_entity_poly.pdbx_seq_one_letter_code
_entity_poly.pdbx_strand_id
1 'polypeptide(L)'
;MIERFKSAILVLLVVLSLLQSYWLAYSMPGFTQTVRTELDYLNTEKMGPTQQIDSVIFPDSIVLHLGQGAHTVLFPPTNFYDLVFRKIEAVGFKGFTRNPVISYDWDQISEKKQGVELRFGGGIPISLLSKMMKLEGDLLFLADRIERIWIYMDEDTELVHAYLFSADGRTVYEASRTDLTAKDVQEYVNFGEYGTPYKQVGRVYAPVVSIEAVQAQVSYETYTPEQMRSSLFFDSGTTRTLENLNGALIYTDGKRGLQFEQNGKWISYTNPAAPQTTENDTTENVLASVQFVNEHGGWNGLHRYVPVKLPGGESPSDLGRTVQFQQYYGSYPLLSDPVFKFGYMRLSLQQGLVTEYERSVMTLNETADSKSTRWLPGGEPLRKALERLERRSEIVALFPAMQVSPKVGKNVLTLEPVWAVRYADGTQKVVADALPVGYDGAAERRDYQAAQTKANGNSNGNANANADASGGNVGTGHSNMATNTPSGTNESASSDSPIHTLSQVVGPGANVADADVETQ
;
A
#
# COMPACT_ATOMS: atom_id res chain seq x y z
N MET A 1 -44.63 19.92 61.26
CA MET A 1 -43.34 19.25 60.91
C MET A 1 -43.50 18.20 59.81
N ILE A 2 -44.57 17.40 59.80
CA ILE A 2 -44.81 16.35 58.78
C ILE A 2 -45.00 16.89 57.34
N GLU A 3 -45.64 18.06 57.19
CA GLU A 3 -45.87 18.71 55.88
C GLU A 3 -44.56 19.12 55.17
N ARG A 4 -43.59 19.62 55.95
CA ARG A 4 -42.27 20.02 55.45
C ARG A 4 -41.42 18.82 55.05
N PHE A 5 -41.58 17.70 55.75
CA PHE A 5 -40.91 16.44 55.42
C PHE A 5 -41.43 15.83 54.10
N LYS A 6 -42.75 15.84 53.91
CA LYS A 6 -43.37 15.40 52.64
C LYS A 6 -42.91 16.26 51.46
N SER A 7 -42.85 17.58 51.67
CA SER A 7 -42.39 18.52 50.63
C SER A 7 -40.91 18.33 50.30
N ALA A 8 -40.06 18.10 51.32
CA ALA A 8 -38.63 17.82 51.11
C ALA A 8 -38.39 16.52 50.34
N ILE A 9 -39.17 15.47 50.64
CA ILE A 9 -39.13 14.20 49.89
C ILE A 9 -39.56 14.40 48.45
N LEU A 10 -40.62 15.17 48.20
CA LEU A 10 -41.09 15.45 46.84
C LEU A 10 -40.01 16.15 46.00
N VAL A 11 -39.38 17.19 46.57
CA VAL A 11 -38.31 17.93 45.88
C VAL A 11 -37.11 17.02 45.61
N LEU A 12 -36.72 16.18 46.57
CA LEU A 12 -35.64 15.21 46.37
C LEU A 12 -35.95 14.24 45.23
N LEU A 13 -37.18 13.73 45.15
CA LEU A 13 -37.59 12.81 44.09
C LEU A 13 -37.59 13.47 42.71
N VAL A 14 -38.00 14.74 42.62
CA VAL A 14 -37.96 15.51 41.37
C VAL A 14 -36.52 15.73 40.91
N VAL A 15 -35.62 16.09 41.81
CA VAL A 15 -34.19 16.27 41.49
C VAL A 15 -33.56 14.94 41.07
N LEU A 16 -33.87 13.83 41.75
CA LEU A 16 -33.39 12.50 41.37
C LEU A 16 -33.89 12.08 39.98
N SER A 17 -35.15 12.37 39.67
CA SER A 17 -35.76 12.07 38.36
C SER A 17 -35.09 12.86 37.23
N LEU A 18 -34.79 14.15 37.46
CA LEU A 18 -34.06 14.97 36.49
C LEU A 18 -32.61 14.50 36.33
N LEU A 19 -31.95 14.08 37.41
CA LEU A 19 -30.60 13.54 37.36
C LEU A 19 -30.55 12.21 36.60
N GLN A 20 -31.53 11.32 36.83
CA GLN A 20 -31.69 10.07 36.09
C GLN A 20 -31.99 10.32 34.61
N SER A 21 -32.84 11.30 34.30
CA SER A 21 -33.15 11.68 32.92
C SER A 21 -31.92 12.25 32.20
N TYR A 22 -31.13 13.08 32.89
CA TYR A 22 -29.85 13.57 32.38
C TYR A 22 -28.85 12.43 32.14
N TRP A 23 -28.76 11.48 33.08
CA TRP A 23 -27.94 10.28 32.91
C TRP A 23 -28.39 9.44 31.72
N LEU A 24 -29.70 9.24 31.53
CA LEU A 24 -30.26 8.48 30.40
C LEU A 24 -30.03 9.15 29.04
N ALA A 25 -30.15 10.48 29.00
CA ALA A 25 -29.94 11.26 27.78
C ALA A 25 -28.47 11.25 27.34
N TYR A 26 -27.53 11.13 28.28
CA TYR A 26 -26.09 11.10 28.00
C TYR A 26 -25.48 9.69 28.01
N SER A 27 -26.25 8.66 28.38
CA SER A 27 -25.82 7.26 28.41
C SER A 27 -26.23 6.46 27.18
N MET A 28 -26.73 7.08 26.11
CA MET A 28 -26.93 6.39 24.83
C MET A 28 -25.57 5.88 24.31
N PRO A 29 -25.31 4.56 24.31
CA PRO A 29 -24.28 3.99 23.46
C PRO A 29 -24.78 4.11 22.01
N GLY A 30 -23.87 4.28 21.04
CA GLY A 30 -24.24 4.27 19.63
C GLY A 30 -25.15 3.06 19.32
N PHE A 31 -26.15 3.28 18.46
CA PHE A 31 -27.10 2.25 18.05
C PHE A 31 -26.38 1.06 17.39
N THR A 32 -25.99 0.09 18.20
CA THR A 32 -25.70 -1.31 17.85
C THR A 32 -26.23 -2.18 18.97
N GLN A 33 -27.56 -2.27 19.09
CA GLN A 33 -28.19 -3.30 19.91
C GLN A 33 -29.01 -4.23 19.03
N THR A 34 -28.30 -5.17 18.41
CA THR A 34 -28.85 -6.50 18.17
C THR A 34 -29.23 -7.09 19.53
N VAL A 35 -30.46 -7.60 19.62
CA VAL A 35 -30.97 -8.30 20.79
C VAL A 35 -30.03 -9.48 21.09
N ARG A 36 -29.23 -9.34 22.15
CA ARG A 36 -28.40 -10.42 22.69
C ARG A 36 -29.29 -11.42 23.42
N THR A 37 -29.84 -12.38 22.69
CA THR A 37 -30.36 -13.62 23.29
C THR A 37 -29.20 -14.54 23.67
N GLU A 38 -29.29 -15.21 24.81
CA GLU A 38 -28.32 -16.14 25.41
C GLU A 38 -27.96 -17.40 24.57
N LEU A 39 -28.23 -17.40 23.25
CA LEU A 39 -27.81 -18.42 22.28
C LEU A 39 -26.49 -18.08 21.57
N ASP A 40 -25.85 -16.96 21.91
CA ASP A 40 -24.56 -16.49 21.36
C ASP A 40 -23.33 -17.30 21.89
N TYR A 41 -23.56 -18.54 22.33
CA TYR A 41 -22.56 -19.45 22.92
C TYR A 41 -22.11 -20.57 21.98
N LEU A 42 -22.24 -20.37 20.67
CA LEU A 42 -21.38 -21.09 19.72
C LEU A 42 -20.24 -20.14 19.36
N ASN A 43 -19.17 -20.19 20.15
CA ASN A 43 -17.87 -19.63 19.80
C ASN A 43 -17.52 -20.13 18.40
N THR A 44 -17.79 -19.32 17.37
CA THR A 44 -17.04 -19.39 16.13
C THR A 44 -15.61 -19.11 16.53
N GLU A 45 -14.79 -20.15 16.54
CA GLU A 45 -13.35 -20.05 16.71
C GLU A 45 -12.86 -18.85 15.90
N LYS A 46 -12.29 -17.83 16.56
CA LYS A 46 -11.85 -16.61 15.89
C LYS A 46 -10.77 -16.97 14.88
N MET A 47 -11.16 -17.04 13.61
CA MET A 47 -10.29 -17.50 12.53
C MET A 47 -9.15 -16.52 12.21
N GLY A 48 -9.38 -15.23 12.45
CA GLY A 48 -8.41 -14.18 12.18
C GLY A 48 -8.66 -12.94 13.04
N PRO A 49 -7.65 -12.05 13.14
CA PRO A 49 -7.78 -10.75 13.79
C PRO A 49 -8.84 -9.89 13.10
N THR A 50 -9.34 -8.91 13.83
CA THR A 50 -10.19 -7.82 13.32
C THR A 50 -9.34 -6.61 12.93
N GLN A 51 -9.78 -5.84 11.94
CA GLN A 51 -9.13 -4.62 11.48
C GLN A 51 -10.08 -3.43 11.57
N GLN A 52 -9.48 -2.24 11.69
CA GLN A 52 -10.19 -0.97 11.63
C GLN A 52 -10.11 -0.42 10.21
N ILE A 53 -10.95 0.57 9.88
CA ILE A 53 -10.98 1.11 8.52
C ILE A 53 -9.69 1.85 8.13
N ASP A 54 -9.05 2.50 9.10
CA ASP A 54 -7.80 3.23 8.95
C ASP A 54 -6.60 2.31 8.64
N SER A 55 -6.63 1.04 9.09
CA SER A 55 -5.54 0.08 8.81
C SER A 55 -5.62 -0.57 7.42
N VAL A 56 -6.76 -0.46 6.73
CA VAL A 56 -6.97 -1.04 5.40
C VAL A 56 -6.97 -0.01 4.28
N ILE A 57 -6.91 1.28 4.60
CA ILE A 57 -6.80 2.35 3.62
C ILE A 57 -5.44 2.97 3.80
N PHE A 58 -4.67 3.06 2.72
CA PHE A 58 -3.40 3.74 2.70
C PHE A 58 -2.97 3.96 1.24
N PRO A 59 -2.11 4.95 0.96
CA PRO A 59 -1.53 5.14 -0.37
C PRO A 59 -0.90 3.85 -0.92
N ASP A 60 -0.96 3.67 -2.24
CA ASP A 60 -0.25 2.58 -2.89
C ASP A 60 1.24 2.84 -3.09
N SER A 61 1.59 4.12 -3.08
CA SER A 61 2.95 4.61 -3.21
C SER A 61 2.99 6.05 -2.75
N ILE A 62 4.17 6.45 -2.28
CA ILE A 62 4.51 7.85 -2.00
C ILE A 62 5.68 8.21 -2.91
N VAL A 63 5.53 9.26 -3.72
CA VAL A 63 6.60 9.77 -4.56
C VAL A 63 7.21 11.00 -3.89
N LEU A 64 8.51 10.96 -3.67
CA LEU A 64 9.31 12.08 -3.22
C LEU A 64 9.91 12.74 -4.47
N HIS A 65 9.55 14.00 -4.71
CA HIS A 65 10.08 14.83 -5.77
C HIS A 65 11.29 15.60 -5.22
N LEU A 66 12.47 15.31 -5.76
CA LEU A 66 13.75 15.89 -5.30
C LEU A 66 14.10 17.19 -6.06
N GLY A 67 13.30 17.56 -7.06
CA GLY A 67 13.63 18.58 -8.04
C GLY A 67 14.54 18.04 -9.16
N GLN A 68 14.75 18.86 -10.20
CA GLN A 68 15.57 18.54 -11.38
C GLN A 68 15.18 17.23 -12.10
N GLY A 69 13.91 16.84 -12.04
CA GLY A 69 13.37 15.60 -12.64
C GLY A 69 13.82 14.32 -11.94
N ALA A 70 14.35 14.42 -10.71
CA ALA A 70 14.74 13.29 -9.88
C ALA A 70 13.65 12.95 -8.86
N HIS A 71 13.37 11.65 -8.70
CA HIS A 71 12.33 11.16 -7.81
C HIS A 71 12.78 9.92 -7.03
N THR A 72 12.11 9.67 -5.92
CA THR A 72 12.16 8.38 -5.20
C THR A 72 10.74 7.90 -4.95
N VAL A 73 10.49 6.61 -5.16
CA VAL A 73 9.18 6.01 -4.89
C VAL A 73 9.29 5.10 -3.68
N LEU A 74 8.43 5.34 -2.69
CA LEU A 74 8.29 4.54 -1.49
C LEU A 74 7.03 3.69 -1.60
N PHE A 75 7.15 2.38 -1.37
CA PHE A 75 6.04 1.44 -1.38
C PHE A 75 5.70 0.97 0.05
N PRO A 76 4.43 0.70 0.38
CA PRO A 76 4.03 0.14 1.66
C PRO A 76 4.26 -1.38 1.75
N PRO A 77 4.41 -1.92 2.97
CA PRO A 77 4.92 -1.28 4.18
C PRO A 77 6.47 -1.24 4.15
N THR A 78 7.05 -0.05 4.17
CA THR A 78 8.50 0.16 4.38
C THR A 78 8.71 1.27 5.40
N ASN A 79 9.83 1.26 6.13
CA ASN A 79 10.06 2.22 7.21
C ASN A 79 9.93 3.69 6.77
N PHE A 80 10.54 4.06 5.63
CA PHE A 80 10.44 5.43 5.11
C PHE A 80 9.03 5.77 4.62
N TYR A 81 8.33 4.80 4.01
CA TYR A 81 6.93 4.98 3.67
C TYR A 81 6.10 5.31 4.92
N ASP A 82 6.22 4.51 5.98
CA ASP A 82 5.44 4.67 7.20
C ASP A 82 5.76 6.00 7.91
N LEU A 83 7.03 6.41 7.92
CA LEU A 83 7.46 7.68 8.50
C LEU A 83 6.83 8.88 7.79
N VAL A 84 6.88 8.90 6.45
CA VAL A 84 6.30 10.00 5.66
C VAL A 84 4.78 9.98 5.77
N PHE A 85 4.16 8.81 5.62
CA PHE A 85 2.71 8.69 5.65
C PHE A 85 2.11 9.14 6.98
N ARG A 86 2.63 8.66 8.12
CA ARG A 86 2.14 9.04 9.46
C ARG A 86 2.26 10.53 9.75
N LYS A 87 3.31 11.18 9.24
CA LYS A 87 3.46 12.63 9.39
C LYS A 87 2.39 13.39 8.62
N ILE A 88 2.11 12.98 7.39
CA ILE A 88 1.10 13.63 6.53
C ILE A 88 -0.33 13.31 7.00
N GLU A 89 -0.57 12.12 7.53
CA GLU A 89 -1.84 11.72 8.13
C GLU A 89 -2.27 12.68 9.27
N ALA A 90 -1.32 13.17 10.06
CA ALA A 90 -1.58 14.08 11.17
C ALA A 90 -1.93 15.53 10.74
N VAL A 91 -1.67 15.90 9.48
CA VAL A 91 -1.83 17.25 8.94
C VAL A 91 -3.30 17.60 8.72
N GLY A 92 -3.68 18.83 9.09
CA GLY A 92 -4.96 19.44 8.74
C GLY A 92 -4.93 20.10 7.36
N PHE A 93 -5.87 19.73 6.48
CA PHE A 93 -6.12 20.41 5.21
C PHE A 93 -7.51 21.05 5.25
N LYS A 94 -7.56 22.38 5.11
CA LYS A 94 -8.79 23.14 5.33
C LYS A 94 -9.06 24.16 4.24
N GLY A 95 -10.33 24.25 3.85
CA GLY A 95 -10.83 25.25 2.90
C GLY A 95 -10.30 24.98 1.51
N PHE A 96 -11.13 24.44 0.62
CA PHE A 96 -10.66 24.00 -0.68
C PHE A 96 -11.16 24.92 -1.78
N THR A 97 -10.24 25.35 -2.65
CA THR A 97 -10.57 26.05 -3.90
C THR A 97 -10.55 25.03 -5.04
N ARG A 98 -11.61 25.03 -5.86
CA ARG A 98 -11.74 24.15 -7.02
C ARG A 98 -11.13 24.79 -8.25
N ASN A 99 -10.16 24.11 -8.85
CA ASN A 99 -9.54 24.52 -10.10
C ASN A 99 -9.63 23.37 -11.14
N PRO A 100 -9.74 23.69 -12.44
CA PRO A 100 -9.52 22.70 -13.48
C PRO A 100 -8.08 22.16 -13.41
N VAL A 101 -7.90 20.85 -13.63
CA VAL A 101 -6.56 20.22 -13.62
C VAL A 101 -5.62 20.89 -14.64
N ILE A 102 -6.13 21.35 -15.78
CA ILE A 102 -5.32 22.02 -16.82
C ILE A 102 -4.80 23.41 -16.42
N SER A 103 -5.20 23.94 -15.27
CA SER A 103 -4.79 25.29 -14.83
C SER A 103 -3.31 25.39 -14.47
N TYR A 104 -2.64 24.25 -14.28
CA TYR A 104 -1.23 24.18 -13.89
C TYR A 104 -0.48 23.22 -14.81
N ASP A 105 0.79 23.51 -15.05
CA ASP A 105 1.72 22.60 -15.72
C ASP A 105 2.32 21.62 -14.70
N TRP A 106 1.60 20.52 -14.47
CA TRP A 106 2.00 19.51 -13.49
C TRP A 106 3.31 18.80 -13.85
N ASP A 107 3.64 18.68 -15.14
CA ASP A 107 4.92 18.08 -15.55
C ASP A 107 6.08 19.02 -15.20
N GLN A 108 5.90 20.32 -15.39
CA GLN A 108 6.88 21.30 -14.92
C GLN A 108 7.03 21.31 -13.39
N ILE A 109 5.92 21.20 -12.65
CA ILE A 109 5.96 21.16 -11.18
C ILE A 109 6.67 19.88 -10.71
N SER A 110 6.36 18.72 -11.28
CA SER A 110 7.01 17.44 -10.91
C SER A 110 8.50 17.46 -11.20
N GLU A 111 8.90 18.11 -12.29
CA GLU A 111 10.30 18.23 -12.68
C GLU A 111 11.06 19.22 -11.79
N LYS A 112 10.49 20.38 -11.45
CA LYS A 112 11.25 21.47 -10.84
C LYS A 112 11.11 21.57 -9.33
N LYS A 113 9.94 21.28 -8.77
CA LYS A 113 9.63 21.61 -7.38
C LYS A 113 9.84 20.41 -6.47
N GLN A 114 10.34 20.67 -5.27
CA GLN A 114 10.48 19.67 -4.22
C GLN A 114 9.13 19.43 -3.53
N GLY A 115 8.81 18.16 -3.30
CA GLY A 115 7.50 17.81 -2.77
C GLY A 115 7.27 16.33 -2.53
N VAL A 116 6.09 16.02 -2.04
CA VAL A 116 5.62 14.67 -1.73
C VAL A 116 4.24 14.43 -2.36
N GLU A 117 4.08 13.28 -3.00
CA GLU A 117 2.87 12.88 -3.69
C GLU A 117 2.37 11.53 -3.13
N LEU A 118 1.21 11.51 -2.47
CA LEU A 118 0.52 10.32 -2.00
C LEU A 118 -0.44 9.84 -3.10
N ARG A 119 -0.24 8.62 -3.60
CA ARG A 119 -1.08 8.04 -4.64
C ARG A 119 -2.01 6.99 -4.05
N PHE A 120 -3.31 7.11 -4.29
CA PHE A 120 -4.32 6.16 -3.79
C PHE A 120 -4.88 5.26 -4.90
N GLY A 121 -4.40 5.42 -6.13
CA GLY A 121 -4.78 4.59 -7.26
C GLY A 121 -6.18 4.89 -7.79
N GLY A 122 -7.17 4.08 -7.43
CA GLY A 122 -8.52 4.07 -8.05
C GLY A 122 -9.51 5.13 -7.55
N GLY A 123 -9.05 6.09 -6.74
CA GLY A 123 -9.89 7.15 -6.17
C GLY A 123 -10.65 6.71 -4.91
N ILE A 124 -10.32 7.32 -3.78
CA ILE A 124 -10.95 7.04 -2.47
C ILE A 124 -11.97 8.14 -2.17
N PRO A 125 -13.20 7.82 -1.75
CA PRO A 125 -14.16 8.83 -1.30
C PRO A 125 -13.57 9.70 -0.20
N ILE A 126 -13.78 11.02 -0.27
CA ILE A 126 -13.27 11.95 0.75
C ILE A 126 -13.87 11.64 2.11
N SER A 127 -15.16 11.31 2.17
CA SER A 127 -15.84 10.82 3.39
C SER A 127 -15.09 9.69 4.10
N LEU A 128 -14.39 8.85 3.33
CA LEU A 128 -13.60 7.73 3.81
C LEU A 128 -12.17 8.16 4.17
N LEU A 129 -11.53 9.00 3.34
CA LEU A 129 -10.23 9.61 3.68
C LEU A 129 -10.30 10.48 4.93
N SER A 130 -11.43 11.14 5.19
CA SER A 130 -11.68 11.91 6.41
C SER A 130 -11.71 11.05 7.69
N LYS A 131 -11.72 9.71 7.58
CA LYS A 131 -11.57 8.81 8.73
C LYS A 131 -10.12 8.68 9.19
N MET A 132 -9.16 8.97 8.33
CA MET A 132 -7.72 8.85 8.62
C MET A 132 -7.00 10.21 8.61
N MET A 133 -7.46 11.16 7.79
CA MET A 133 -6.86 12.48 7.62
C MET A 133 -7.82 13.58 8.06
N LYS A 134 -7.27 14.70 8.52
CA LYS A 134 -8.06 15.88 8.91
C LYS A 134 -8.39 16.74 7.68
N LEU A 135 -9.47 16.39 6.99
CA LEU A 135 -9.95 17.09 5.80
C LEU A 135 -11.23 17.90 6.12
N GLU A 136 -11.19 19.23 5.92
CA GLU A 136 -12.32 20.13 6.18
C GLU A 136 -12.68 20.94 4.92
N GLY A 137 -13.80 20.61 4.28
CA GLY A 137 -14.25 21.24 3.03
C GLY A 137 -15.77 21.38 2.92
N ASP A 138 -16.23 21.90 1.77
CA ASP A 138 -17.65 22.05 1.45
C ASP A 138 -18.30 20.71 1.05
N LEU A 139 -19.63 20.68 0.93
CA LEU A 139 -20.38 19.46 0.60
C LEU A 139 -19.97 18.86 -0.75
N LEU A 140 -19.64 19.71 -1.73
CA LEU A 140 -19.20 19.28 -3.05
C LEU A 140 -17.83 18.59 -3.00
N PHE A 141 -16.90 19.12 -2.21
CA PHE A 141 -15.63 18.45 -1.90
C PHE A 141 -15.88 17.12 -1.19
N LEU A 142 -16.69 17.08 -0.13
CA LEU A 142 -16.94 15.85 0.63
C LEU A 142 -17.59 14.72 -0.18
N ALA A 143 -18.31 15.05 -1.26
CA ALA A 143 -18.93 14.09 -2.18
C ALA A 143 -17.97 13.55 -3.26
N ASP A 144 -16.76 14.09 -3.38
CA ASP A 144 -15.79 13.72 -4.40
C ASP A 144 -14.88 12.56 -3.96
N ARG A 145 -14.07 12.04 -4.89
CA ARG A 145 -13.12 10.95 -4.71
C ARG A 145 -11.74 11.41 -5.11
N ILE A 146 -10.75 11.16 -4.27
CA ILE A 146 -9.37 11.63 -4.49
C ILE A 146 -8.48 10.47 -4.91
N GLU A 147 -7.81 10.63 -6.05
CA GLU A 147 -6.82 9.66 -6.54
C GLU A 147 -5.40 9.95 -6.01
N ARG A 148 -5.12 11.21 -5.68
CA ARG A 148 -3.77 11.66 -5.33
C ARG A 148 -3.79 12.93 -4.50
N ILE A 149 -2.87 13.03 -3.54
CA ILE A 149 -2.61 14.24 -2.77
C ILE A 149 -1.17 14.64 -3.07
N TRP A 150 -0.94 15.86 -3.52
CA TRP A 150 0.39 16.37 -3.83
C TRP A 150 0.67 17.64 -3.04
N ILE A 151 1.76 17.62 -2.30
CA ILE A 151 2.24 18.72 -1.50
C ILE A 151 3.61 19.12 -2.04
N TYR A 152 3.81 20.38 -2.40
CA TYR A 152 5.13 20.88 -2.79
C TYR A 152 5.41 22.21 -2.11
N MET A 153 6.70 22.53 -1.97
CA MET A 153 7.12 23.86 -1.55
C MET A 153 7.61 24.66 -2.75
N ASP A 154 7.27 25.93 -2.76
CA ASP A 154 7.85 26.90 -3.68
C ASP A 154 9.11 27.50 -3.02
N GLU A 155 10.29 27.17 -3.56
CA GLU A 155 11.58 27.58 -2.99
C GLU A 155 11.78 29.11 -2.96
N ASP A 156 11.12 29.85 -3.87
CA ASP A 156 11.28 31.31 -3.98
C ASP A 156 10.46 32.05 -2.92
N THR A 157 9.29 31.51 -2.57
CA THR A 157 8.33 32.13 -1.65
C THR A 157 8.24 31.44 -0.30
N GLU A 158 8.85 30.26 -0.15
CA GLU A 158 8.73 29.34 0.99
C GLU A 158 7.27 28.92 1.29
N LEU A 159 6.36 29.11 0.33
CA LEU A 159 4.96 28.73 0.46
C LEU A 159 4.79 27.24 0.16
N VAL A 160 3.98 26.57 0.99
CA VAL A 160 3.59 25.18 0.78
C VAL A 160 2.21 25.15 0.12
N HIS A 161 2.12 24.47 -1.01
CA HIS A 161 0.86 24.20 -1.68
C HIS A 161 0.48 22.73 -1.51
N ALA A 162 -0.81 22.47 -1.27
CA ALA A 162 -1.35 21.13 -1.17
C ALA A 162 -2.57 20.98 -2.09
N TYR A 163 -2.49 20.01 -3.00
CA TYR A 163 -3.48 19.74 -4.03
C TYR A 163 -4.03 18.33 -3.90
N LEU A 164 -5.35 18.20 -3.92
CA LEU A 164 -6.05 16.92 -3.93
C LEU A 164 -6.69 16.74 -5.31
N PHE A 165 -6.28 15.70 -6.03
CA PHE A 165 -6.72 15.43 -7.40
C PHE A 165 -7.96 14.55 -7.39
N SER A 166 -9.05 15.02 -8.00
CA SER A 166 -10.24 14.21 -8.18
C SER A 166 -9.95 13.04 -9.13
N ALA A 167 -10.55 11.89 -8.81
CA ALA A 167 -10.47 10.68 -9.60
C ALA A 167 -11.18 10.80 -10.97
N ASP A 168 -11.94 11.88 -11.21
CA ASP A 168 -12.53 12.20 -12.52
C ASP A 168 -11.49 12.74 -13.53
N GLY A 169 -10.30 13.13 -13.03
CA GLY A 169 -9.21 13.68 -13.82
C GLY A 169 -9.43 15.11 -14.34
N ARG A 170 -10.48 15.80 -13.88
CA ARG A 170 -10.89 17.14 -14.33
C ARG A 170 -10.70 18.19 -13.27
N THR A 171 -10.90 17.83 -12.00
CA THR A 171 -10.88 18.76 -10.88
C THR A 171 -9.67 18.54 -9.98
N VAL A 172 -9.04 19.64 -9.57
CA VAL A 172 -8.03 19.65 -8.50
C VAL A 172 -8.47 20.63 -7.42
N TYR A 173 -8.32 20.23 -6.17
CA TYR A 173 -8.66 21.03 -5.00
C TYR A 173 -7.38 21.55 -4.36
N GLU A 174 -7.20 22.87 -4.31
CA GLU A 174 -6.11 23.49 -3.57
C GLU A 174 -6.55 23.78 -2.14
N ALA A 175 -5.81 23.28 -1.15
CA ALA A 175 -6.05 23.60 0.25
C ALA A 175 -5.59 25.04 0.54
N SER A 176 -6.50 25.86 1.05
CA SER A 176 -6.23 27.27 1.41
C SER A 176 -5.43 27.38 2.69
N ARG A 177 -5.52 26.38 3.57
CA ARG A 177 -4.77 26.29 4.82
C ARG A 177 -4.28 24.86 5.03
N THR A 178 -3.01 24.74 5.37
CA THR A 178 -2.35 23.51 5.78
C THR A 178 -1.45 23.80 6.98
N ASP A 179 -1.32 22.83 7.88
CA ASP A 179 -0.43 22.92 9.05
C ASP A 179 1.04 22.59 8.69
N LEU A 180 1.40 22.57 7.40
CA LEU A 180 2.73 22.23 6.89
C LEU A 180 3.59 23.47 6.62
N THR A 181 4.87 23.35 6.94
CA THR A 181 5.91 24.32 6.61
C THR A 181 6.83 23.80 5.51
N ALA A 182 7.58 24.69 4.84
CA ALA A 182 8.59 24.29 3.85
C ALA A 182 9.62 23.30 4.44
N LYS A 183 9.97 23.47 5.73
CA LYS A 183 10.88 22.56 6.44
C LYS A 183 10.31 21.14 6.58
N ASP A 184 9.01 21.00 6.78
CA ASP A 184 8.38 19.68 6.86
C ASP A 184 8.47 18.97 5.51
N VAL A 185 8.20 19.70 4.41
CA VAL A 185 8.33 19.16 3.04
C VAL A 185 9.79 18.78 2.75
N GLN A 186 10.76 19.62 3.13
CA GLN A 186 12.18 19.31 2.99
C GLN A 186 12.55 18.01 3.72
N GLU A 187 12.06 17.84 4.95
CA GLU A 187 12.35 16.64 5.73
C GLU A 187 11.81 15.38 5.03
N TYR A 188 10.62 15.46 4.41
CA TYR A 188 10.07 14.33 3.63
C TYR A 188 10.95 14.00 2.43
N VAL A 189 11.36 15.02 1.67
CA VAL A 189 12.20 14.90 0.48
C VAL A 189 13.57 14.32 0.83
N ASN A 190 14.15 14.70 1.98
CA ASN A 190 15.45 14.20 2.44
C ASN A 190 15.46 12.68 2.68
N PHE A 191 14.32 12.04 2.96
CA PHE A 191 14.24 10.57 3.02
C PHE A 191 14.50 9.91 1.66
N GLY A 192 14.35 10.64 0.55
CA GLY A 192 14.55 10.16 -0.81
C GLY A 192 15.97 10.33 -1.34
N GLU A 193 16.80 11.20 -0.77
CA GLU A 193 18.13 11.53 -1.31
C GLU A 193 19.05 10.32 -1.48
N TYR A 194 18.95 9.34 -0.57
CA TYR A 194 19.73 8.10 -0.60
C TYR A 194 18.93 6.90 -1.12
N GLY A 195 17.72 7.14 -1.60
CA GLY A 195 16.83 6.13 -2.13
C GLY A 195 17.23 5.64 -3.52
N THR A 196 16.47 4.67 -4.04
CA THR A 196 16.60 4.31 -5.46
C THR A 196 16.10 5.49 -6.31
N PRO A 197 16.84 5.92 -7.34
CA PRO A 197 16.40 6.99 -8.22
C PRO A 197 15.36 6.50 -9.22
N TYR A 198 14.32 7.29 -9.43
CA TYR A 198 13.26 7.07 -10.40
C TYR A 198 13.19 8.24 -11.37
N LYS A 199 12.72 7.94 -12.59
CA LYS A 199 12.35 8.93 -13.60
C LYS A 199 10.88 8.78 -13.96
N GLN A 200 10.24 9.91 -14.25
CA GLN A 200 8.88 9.92 -14.78
C GLN A 200 8.88 9.33 -16.21
N VAL A 201 8.01 8.38 -16.47
CA VAL A 201 7.76 7.74 -17.78
C VAL A 201 6.25 7.81 -18.02
N GLY A 202 5.81 8.82 -18.77
CA GLY A 202 4.39 9.15 -18.88
C GLY A 202 3.81 9.54 -17.51
N ARG A 203 2.83 8.79 -17.02
CA ARG A 203 2.14 9.05 -15.73
C ARG A 203 2.69 8.23 -14.55
N VAL A 204 3.74 7.45 -14.77
CA VAL A 204 4.33 6.56 -13.75
C VAL A 204 5.80 6.84 -13.54
N TYR A 205 6.36 6.28 -12.47
CA TYR A 205 7.77 6.41 -12.12
C TYR A 205 8.46 5.07 -12.28
N ALA A 206 9.53 5.02 -13.08
CA ALA A 206 10.34 3.83 -13.29
C ALA A 206 11.74 4.02 -12.68
N PRO A 207 12.29 3.01 -11.97
CA PRO A 207 13.62 3.14 -11.40
C PRO A 207 14.69 3.13 -12.50
N VAL A 208 15.75 3.88 -12.28
CA VAL A 208 16.86 3.98 -13.25
C VAL A 208 17.85 2.82 -13.17
N VAL A 209 17.86 2.10 -12.04
CA VAL A 209 18.67 0.91 -11.77
C VAL A 209 17.77 -0.21 -11.26
N SER A 210 18.23 -1.46 -11.34
CA SER A 210 17.48 -2.60 -10.81
C SER A 210 17.24 -2.48 -9.31
N ILE A 211 16.06 -2.93 -8.87
CA ILE A 211 15.68 -2.92 -7.46
C ILE A 211 15.74 -4.32 -6.88
N GLU A 212 16.16 -4.42 -5.63
CA GLU A 212 16.24 -5.68 -4.92
C GLU A 212 14.83 -6.11 -4.50
N ALA A 213 14.51 -7.39 -4.70
CA ALA A 213 13.25 -7.99 -4.29
C ALA A 213 13.50 -9.38 -3.70
N VAL A 214 12.50 -9.93 -3.01
CA VAL A 214 12.63 -11.23 -2.34
C VAL A 214 11.62 -12.19 -2.91
N GLN A 215 12.10 -13.29 -3.49
CA GLN A 215 11.28 -14.45 -3.80
C GLN A 215 11.11 -15.30 -2.53
N ALA A 216 9.92 -15.86 -2.34
CA ALA A 216 9.61 -16.69 -1.18
C ALA A 216 8.86 -17.97 -1.57
N GLN A 217 9.15 -19.06 -0.86
CA GLN A 217 8.25 -20.22 -0.78
C GLN A 217 7.60 -20.20 0.59
N VAL A 218 6.27 -20.27 0.62
CA VAL A 218 5.48 -20.06 1.83
C VAL A 218 4.47 -21.19 1.97
N SER A 219 4.59 -21.94 3.06
CA SER A 219 3.57 -22.91 3.45
C SER A 219 2.28 -22.19 3.85
N TYR A 220 1.16 -22.87 3.65
CA TYR A 220 -0.15 -22.34 4.02
C TYR A 220 -0.99 -23.39 4.74
N GLU A 221 -1.83 -22.90 5.63
CA GLU A 221 -2.91 -23.65 6.24
C GLU A 221 -4.23 -23.35 5.52
N THR A 222 -5.25 -24.16 5.73
CA THR A 222 -6.58 -23.93 5.15
C THR A 222 -7.66 -24.07 6.19
N TYR A 223 -8.59 -23.11 6.22
CA TYR A 223 -9.83 -23.27 6.98
C TYR A 223 -10.64 -24.45 6.44
N THR A 224 -11.21 -25.25 7.34
CA THR A 224 -12.05 -26.36 6.93
C THR A 224 -13.40 -25.87 6.41
N PRO A 225 -14.11 -26.68 5.60
CA PRO A 225 -15.46 -26.33 5.17
C PRO A 225 -16.41 -26.04 6.34
N GLU A 226 -16.32 -26.79 7.44
CA GLU A 226 -17.16 -26.64 8.63
C GLU A 226 -16.86 -25.34 9.37
N GLN A 227 -15.58 -24.99 9.46
CA GLN A 227 -15.11 -23.71 9.96
C GLN A 227 -15.76 -22.58 9.14
N MET A 228 -15.58 -22.56 7.82
CA MET A 228 -16.13 -21.50 6.95
C MET A 228 -17.65 -21.43 7.03
N ARG A 229 -18.32 -22.59 7.07
CA ARG A 229 -19.78 -22.68 7.21
C ARG A 229 -20.26 -22.09 8.54
N SER A 230 -19.56 -22.37 9.64
CA SER A 230 -19.91 -21.84 10.96
C SER A 230 -19.65 -20.35 11.08
N SER A 231 -18.67 -19.83 10.35
CA SER A 231 -18.37 -18.40 10.26
C SER A 231 -19.40 -17.63 9.43
N LEU A 232 -19.93 -18.22 8.34
CA LEU A 232 -20.77 -17.52 7.36
C LEU A 232 -22.29 -17.70 7.53
N PHE A 233 -22.72 -18.70 8.29
CA PHE A 233 -24.13 -18.95 8.57
C PHE A 233 -24.43 -18.72 10.05
N PHE A 234 -25.54 -18.03 10.30
CA PHE A 234 -26.03 -17.78 11.67
C PHE A 234 -26.31 -19.09 12.42
N ASP A 235 -26.89 -20.08 11.74
CA ASP A 235 -27.09 -21.42 12.27
C ASP A 235 -26.58 -22.45 11.26
N SER A 236 -25.32 -22.87 11.43
CA SER A 236 -24.69 -23.85 10.56
C SER A 236 -25.36 -25.23 10.61
N GLY A 237 -26.10 -25.55 11.69
CA GLY A 237 -26.82 -26.82 11.85
C GLY A 237 -28.02 -26.97 10.91
N THR A 238 -28.56 -25.85 10.41
CA THR A 238 -29.71 -25.84 9.48
C THR A 238 -29.32 -25.92 8.01
N THR A 239 -28.02 -25.85 7.71
CA THR A 239 -27.53 -25.91 6.34
C THR A 239 -27.62 -27.33 5.76
N ARG A 240 -27.95 -27.41 4.48
CA ARG A 240 -27.93 -28.63 3.67
C ARG A 240 -26.70 -28.61 2.78
N THR A 241 -26.13 -29.78 2.55
CA THR A 241 -25.03 -29.99 1.62
C THR A 241 -25.55 -30.48 0.29
N LEU A 242 -25.12 -29.84 -0.79
CA LEU A 242 -25.37 -30.24 -2.16
C LEU A 242 -24.01 -30.46 -2.84
N GLU A 243 -23.89 -31.55 -3.59
CA GLU A 243 -22.74 -31.80 -4.45
C GLU A 243 -23.16 -31.56 -5.89
N ASN A 244 -22.43 -30.69 -6.59
CA ASN A 244 -22.66 -30.44 -8.00
C ASN A 244 -21.99 -31.53 -8.85
N LEU A 245 -22.41 -31.67 -10.12
CA LEU A 245 -21.87 -32.68 -11.06
C LEU A 245 -20.35 -32.61 -11.24
N ASN A 246 -19.76 -31.44 -10.97
CA ASN A 246 -18.32 -31.19 -11.07
C ASN A 246 -17.56 -31.44 -9.75
N GLY A 247 -18.22 -31.99 -8.73
CA GLY A 247 -17.63 -32.20 -7.40
C GLY A 247 -17.52 -30.95 -6.54
N ALA A 248 -18.13 -29.83 -6.96
CA ALA A 248 -18.18 -28.60 -6.15
C ALA A 248 -19.15 -28.79 -4.97
N LEU A 249 -18.67 -28.48 -3.77
CA LEU A 249 -19.44 -28.59 -2.53
C LEU A 249 -20.18 -27.29 -2.26
N ILE A 250 -21.50 -27.37 -2.08
CA ILE A 250 -22.36 -26.22 -1.83
C ILE A 250 -23.11 -26.43 -0.52
N TYR A 251 -23.03 -25.45 0.38
CA TYR A 251 -23.82 -25.39 1.60
C TYR A 251 -24.91 -24.33 1.47
N THR A 252 -26.13 -24.62 1.91
CA THR A 252 -27.23 -23.66 1.86
C THR A 252 -28.26 -23.85 2.97
N ASP A 253 -28.78 -22.76 3.51
CA ASP A 253 -29.95 -22.74 4.42
C ASP A 253 -31.27 -22.49 3.67
N GLY A 254 -31.25 -22.53 2.33
CA GLY A 254 -32.36 -22.19 1.44
C GLY A 254 -32.51 -20.71 1.11
N LYS A 255 -31.79 -19.82 1.81
CA LYS A 255 -31.75 -18.38 1.53
C LYS A 255 -30.38 -17.90 1.10
N ARG A 256 -29.31 -18.49 1.66
CA ARG A 256 -27.91 -18.16 1.44
C ARG A 256 -27.19 -19.39 0.88
N GLY A 257 -26.13 -19.16 0.10
CA GLY A 257 -25.29 -20.21 -0.46
C GLY A 257 -23.83 -19.99 -0.10
N LEU A 258 -23.09 -21.08 0.12
CA LEU A 258 -21.63 -21.09 0.22
C LEU A 258 -21.10 -22.18 -0.70
N GLN A 259 -20.37 -21.78 -1.73
CA GLN A 259 -19.79 -22.66 -2.72
C GLN A 259 -18.27 -22.72 -2.56
N PHE A 260 -17.71 -23.92 -2.68
CA PHE A 260 -16.28 -24.16 -2.74
C PHE A 260 -15.83 -24.36 -4.19
N GLU A 261 -14.84 -23.57 -4.62
CA GLU A 261 -14.20 -23.59 -5.92
C GLU A 261 -12.71 -23.93 -5.79
N GLN A 262 -12.03 -24.13 -6.93
CA GLN A 262 -10.57 -24.31 -6.98
C GLN A 262 -10.10 -25.44 -6.05
N ASN A 263 -10.75 -26.62 -6.16
CA ASN A 263 -10.52 -27.78 -5.30
C ASN A 263 -10.64 -27.46 -3.79
N GLY A 264 -11.62 -26.62 -3.45
CA GLY A 264 -11.90 -26.22 -2.07
C GLY A 264 -10.95 -25.16 -1.51
N LYS A 265 -10.20 -24.45 -2.36
CA LYS A 265 -9.26 -23.39 -1.93
C LYS A 265 -9.81 -21.98 -2.07
N TRP A 266 -10.95 -21.83 -2.76
CA TRP A 266 -11.68 -20.58 -2.91
C TRP A 266 -13.12 -20.76 -2.46
N ILE A 267 -13.69 -19.77 -1.77
CA ILE A 267 -15.11 -19.76 -1.45
C ILE A 267 -15.83 -18.59 -2.12
N SER A 268 -17.10 -18.82 -2.46
CA SER A 268 -18.07 -17.78 -2.79
C SER A 268 -19.31 -17.96 -1.92
N TYR A 269 -19.60 -16.95 -1.09
CA TYR A 269 -20.80 -16.84 -0.28
C TYR A 269 -21.79 -15.91 -0.97
N THR A 270 -23.08 -16.25 -0.96
CA THR A 270 -24.15 -15.46 -1.57
C THR A 270 -25.35 -15.30 -0.63
N ASN A 271 -25.90 -14.09 -0.62
CA ASN A 271 -27.10 -13.71 0.12
C ASN A 271 -28.05 -12.90 -0.82
N PRO A 272 -28.89 -13.57 -1.61
CA PRO A 272 -29.79 -12.95 -2.60
C PRO A 272 -30.94 -12.13 -2.01
N ALA A 273 -31.13 -12.11 -0.68
CA ALA A 273 -32.25 -11.43 -0.04
C ALA A 273 -32.11 -9.89 0.04
N ALA A 274 -31.10 -9.30 -0.58
CA ALA A 274 -30.90 -7.86 -0.53
C ALA A 274 -31.90 -7.09 -1.43
N PRO A 275 -32.47 -5.97 -0.95
CA PRO A 275 -33.37 -5.14 -1.73
C PRO A 275 -32.67 -4.58 -2.99
N GLN A 276 -33.29 -4.76 -4.15
CA GLN A 276 -32.84 -4.13 -5.39
C GLN A 276 -33.19 -2.64 -5.35
N THR A 277 -32.22 -1.77 -5.10
CA THR A 277 -32.41 -0.30 -5.11
C THR A 277 -31.31 0.40 -5.90
N THR A 278 -31.56 1.66 -6.25
CA THR A 278 -30.61 2.52 -6.98
C THR A 278 -29.71 3.35 -6.06
N GLU A 279 -30.03 3.44 -4.77
CA GLU A 279 -29.25 4.23 -3.81
C GLU A 279 -28.02 3.43 -3.33
N ASN A 280 -26.85 4.05 -3.39
CA ASN A 280 -25.57 3.38 -3.16
C ASN A 280 -24.55 4.35 -2.56
N ASP A 281 -24.21 4.19 -1.28
CA ASP A 281 -23.14 4.93 -0.63
C ASP A 281 -21.87 4.07 -0.57
N THR A 282 -20.83 4.50 -1.30
CA THR A 282 -19.54 3.80 -1.32
C THR A 282 -18.89 3.76 0.07
N THR A 283 -19.04 4.82 0.86
CA THR A 283 -18.46 4.92 2.21
C THR A 283 -19.08 3.87 3.13
N GLU A 284 -20.41 3.82 3.14
CA GLU A 284 -21.17 2.84 3.92
C GLU A 284 -20.81 1.42 3.50
N ASN A 285 -20.75 1.16 2.19
CA ASN A 285 -20.41 -0.17 1.69
C ASN A 285 -19.00 -0.62 2.09
N VAL A 286 -18.00 0.27 2.05
CA VAL A 286 -16.64 -0.09 2.48
C VAL A 286 -16.59 -0.35 3.98
N LEU A 287 -17.26 0.47 4.80
CA LEU A 287 -17.34 0.25 6.25
C LEU A 287 -18.03 -1.06 6.59
N ALA A 288 -19.17 -1.34 5.96
CA ALA A 288 -19.90 -2.60 6.11
C ALA A 288 -19.06 -3.79 5.66
N SER A 289 -18.24 -3.64 4.62
CA SER A 289 -17.34 -4.70 4.16
C SER A 289 -16.27 -5.04 5.20
N VAL A 290 -15.66 -4.02 5.83
CA VAL A 290 -14.67 -4.24 6.90
C VAL A 290 -15.31 -4.94 8.09
N GLN A 291 -16.50 -4.49 8.51
CA GLN A 291 -17.25 -5.14 9.58
C GLN A 291 -17.60 -6.58 9.24
N PHE A 292 -18.08 -6.83 8.03
CA PHE A 292 -18.42 -8.18 7.58
C PHE A 292 -17.21 -9.11 7.63
N VAL A 293 -16.04 -8.67 7.12
CA VAL A 293 -14.81 -9.48 7.22
C VAL A 293 -14.42 -9.72 8.68
N ASN A 294 -14.52 -8.73 9.56
CA ASN A 294 -14.23 -8.87 10.99
C ASN A 294 -15.12 -9.93 11.66
N GLU A 295 -16.39 -9.98 11.30
CA GLU A 295 -17.37 -10.92 11.86
C GLU A 295 -17.27 -12.32 11.22
N HIS A 296 -16.82 -12.42 9.97
CA HIS A 296 -16.89 -13.64 9.15
C HIS A 296 -15.50 -14.15 8.73
N GLY A 297 -14.62 -14.36 9.70
CA GLY A 297 -13.34 -15.04 9.52
C GLY A 297 -12.10 -14.17 9.65
N GLY A 298 -12.27 -12.86 9.77
CA GLY A 298 -11.19 -11.90 10.00
C GLY A 298 -10.17 -11.82 8.87
N TRP A 299 -9.03 -11.21 9.19
CA TRP A 299 -8.00 -10.82 8.23
C TRP A 299 -6.77 -11.71 8.35
N ASN A 300 -6.24 -12.21 7.25
CA ASN A 300 -5.05 -13.07 7.21
C ASN A 300 -3.81 -12.32 6.68
N GLY A 301 -3.43 -11.24 7.39
CA GLY A 301 -2.29 -10.40 7.06
C GLY A 301 -2.69 -8.98 6.64
N LEU A 302 -1.75 -8.25 6.04
CA LEU A 302 -1.97 -6.88 5.59
C LEU A 302 -2.86 -6.87 4.34
N HIS A 303 -3.89 -6.03 4.36
CA HIS A 303 -4.81 -5.86 3.27
C HIS A 303 -5.05 -4.38 3.00
N ARG A 304 -5.19 -4.03 1.71
CA ARG A 304 -5.53 -2.68 1.29
C ARG A 304 -6.83 -2.66 0.51
N TYR A 305 -7.71 -1.73 0.83
CA TYR A 305 -8.86 -1.39 0.00
C TYR A 305 -8.40 -0.94 -1.39
N VAL A 306 -9.00 -1.53 -2.42
CA VAL A 306 -8.80 -1.18 -3.82
C VAL A 306 -10.16 -0.85 -4.42
N PRO A 307 -10.38 0.40 -4.88
CA PRO A 307 -11.59 0.73 -5.62
C PRO A 307 -11.70 -0.10 -6.90
N VAL A 308 -12.82 -0.79 -7.06
CA VAL A 308 -13.11 -1.59 -8.27
C VAL A 308 -13.99 -0.78 -9.21
N LYS A 309 -13.58 -0.70 -10.48
CA LYS A 309 -14.44 -0.24 -11.58
C LYS A 309 -14.89 -1.48 -12.35
N LEU A 310 -16.19 -1.75 -12.40
CA LEU A 310 -16.70 -2.89 -13.15
C LEU A 310 -16.74 -2.55 -14.66
N PRO A 311 -16.36 -3.48 -15.56
CA PRO A 311 -16.52 -3.30 -17.00
C PRO A 311 -18.00 -3.06 -17.35
N GLY A 312 -18.30 -1.96 -18.05
CA GLY A 312 -19.68 -1.57 -18.39
C GLY A 312 -20.46 -0.85 -17.27
N GLY A 313 -19.88 -0.71 -16.08
CA GLY A 313 -20.41 0.10 -14.97
C GLY A 313 -20.10 1.57 -15.20
N GLU A 314 -20.70 2.17 -16.24
CA GLU A 314 -20.54 3.60 -16.56
C GLU A 314 -21.48 4.49 -15.73
N SER A 315 -22.46 3.90 -15.04
CA SER A 315 -23.36 4.65 -14.18
C SER A 315 -22.70 4.94 -12.83
N PRO A 316 -22.75 6.19 -12.32
CA PRO A 316 -22.33 6.53 -10.96
C PRO A 316 -22.96 5.63 -9.88
N SER A 317 -24.13 5.03 -10.16
CA SER A 317 -24.85 4.13 -9.26
C SER A 317 -24.19 2.76 -9.03
N ASP A 318 -23.31 2.31 -9.94
CA ASP A 318 -22.63 1.01 -9.82
C ASP A 318 -21.26 1.10 -9.14
N LEU A 319 -20.70 2.31 -9.06
CA LEU A 319 -19.43 2.56 -8.38
C LEU A 319 -19.57 2.32 -6.87
N GLY A 320 -18.71 1.48 -6.31
CA GLY A 320 -18.68 1.19 -4.88
C GLY A 320 -19.64 0.11 -4.40
N ARG A 321 -20.37 -0.56 -5.32
CA ARG A 321 -21.11 -1.80 -5.00
C ARG A 321 -20.17 -2.99 -4.78
N THR A 322 -19.02 -2.99 -5.45
CA THR A 322 -17.97 -3.99 -5.23
C THR A 322 -16.82 -3.37 -4.46
N VAL A 323 -16.48 -3.98 -3.34
CA VAL A 323 -15.35 -3.63 -2.48
C VAL A 323 -14.32 -4.76 -2.58
N GLN A 324 -13.07 -4.41 -2.86
CA GLN A 324 -11.97 -5.37 -2.91
C GLN A 324 -10.89 -4.99 -1.91
N PHE A 325 -10.36 -5.98 -1.22
CA PHE A 325 -9.18 -5.85 -0.37
C PHE A 325 -8.05 -6.68 -0.96
N GLN A 326 -6.98 -6.03 -1.41
CA GLN A 326 -5.78 -6.67 -1.93
C GLN A 326 -4.88 -7.09 -0.78
N GLN A 327 -4.51 -8.36 -0.73
CA GLN A 327 -3.59 -8.91 0.26
C GLN A 327 -2.14 -8.54 -0.08
N TYR A 328 -1.34 -8.34 0.95
CA TYR A 328 0.10 -8.12 0.89
C TYR A 328 0.86 -9.28 1.53
N TYR A 329 2.04 -9.58 1.00
CA TYR A 329 3.02 -10.43 1.65
C TYR A 329 4.37 -9.69 1.73
N GLY A 330 4.82 -9.40 2.96
CA GLY A 330 5.91 -8.46 3.17
C GLY A 330 5.55 -7.07 2.60
N SER A 331 6.43 -6.52 1.76
CA SER A 331 6.28 -5.18 1.18
C SER A 331 5.60 -5.17 -0.20
N TYR A 332 4.95 -6.26 -0.61
CA TYR A 332 4.45 -6.41 -1.98
C TYR A 332 2.98 -6.88 -2.02
N PRO A 333 2.12 -6.25 -2.85
CA PRO A 333 0.78 -6.76 -3.11
C PRO A 333 0.86 -8.09 -3.87
N LEU A 334 -0.03 -9.02 -3.52
CA LEU A 334 -0.18 -10.28 -4.22
C LEU A 334 -1.04 -10.08 -5.47
N LEU A 335 -0.55 -10.48 -6.64
CA LEU A 335 -1.34 -10.48 -7.86
C LEU A 335 -2.19 -11.73 -7.93
N SER A 336 -3.47 -11.56 -8.31
CA SER A 336 -4.31 -12.69 -8.69
C SER A 336 -4.03 -13.10 -10.12
N ASP A 337 -4.04 -14.40 -10.35
CA ASP A 337 -4.03 -14.99 -11.69
C ASP A 337 -5.47 -15.34 -12.13
N PRO A 338 -5.83 -15.26 -13.42
CA PRO A 338 -7.16 -15.68 -13.89
C PRO A 338 -7.45 -17.17 -13.68
N VAL A 339 -6.42 -18.02 -13.67
CA VAL A 339 -6.52 -19.47 -13.47
C VAL A 339 -6.48 -19.84 -12.00
N PHE A 340 -5.71 -19.10 -11.20
CA PHE A 340 -5.56 -19.32 -9.75
C PHE A 340 -5.95 -18.06 -8.97
N LYS A 341 -7.18 -18.04 -8.45
CA LYS A 341 -7.68 -16.94 -7.61
C LYS A 341 -6.96 -16.97 -6.27
N PHE A 342 -6.24 -15.90 -5.97
CA PHE A 342 -5.56 -15.71 -4.67
C PHE A 342 -5.19 -14.24 -4.46
N GLY A 343 -4.89 -13.86 -3.21
CA GLY A 343 -4.32 -12.55 -2.89
C GLY A 343 -5.33 -11.41 -2.81
N TYR A 344 -6.63 -11.70 -2.75
CA TYR A 344 -7.66 -10.69 -2.49
C TYR A 344 -8.89 -11.27 -1.78
N MET A 345 -9.66 -10.38 -1.17
CA MET A 345 -11.04 -10.58 -0.76
C MET A 345 -11.93 -9.65 -1.56
N ARG A 346 -13.10 -10.11 -2.00
CA ARG A 346 -14.06 -9.30 -2.76
C ARG A 346 -15.45 -9.43 -2.16
N LEU A 347 -16.11 -8.31 -1.97
CA LEU A 347 -17.47 -8.22 -1.46
C LEU A 347 -18.33 -7.43 -2.45
N SER A 348 -19.53 -7.91 -2.70
CA SER A 348 -20.57 -7.16 -3.38
C SER A 348 -21.65 -6.78 -2.37
N LEU A 349 -22.12 -5.54 -2.45
CA LEU A 349 -23.02 -4.95 -1.48
C LEU A 349 -24.22 -4.27 -2.17
N GLN A 350 -25.34 -4.29 -1.45
CA GLN A 350 -26.54 -3.53 -1.77
C GLN A 350 -27.05 -2.90 -0.46
N GLN A 351 -27.08 -1.56 -0.38
CA GLN A 351 -27.48 -0.81 0.82
C GLN A 351 -26.73 -1.25 2.10
N GLY A 352 -25.39 -1.34 2.04
CA GLY A 352 -24.58 -1.78 3.18
C GLY A 352 -24.71 -3.27 3.54
N LEU A 353 -25.61 -4.03 2.90
CA LEU A 353 -25.73 -5.48 3.08
C LEU A 353 -24.83 -6.23 2.08
N VAL A 354 -24.01 -7.13 2.60
CA VAL A 354 -23.17 -8.02 1.78
C VAL A 354 -24.05 -9.07 1.10
N THR A 355 -24.08 -9.02 -0.24
CA THR A 355 -24.78 -9.98 -1.10
C THR A 355 -23.88 -11.07 -1.63
N GLU A 356 -22.59 -10.77 -1.78
CA GLU A 356 -21.59 -11.73 -2.21
C GLU A 356 -20.30 -11.51 -1.43
N TYR A 357 -19.65 -12.60 -1.06
CA TYR A 357 -18.33 -12.57 -0.45
C TYR A 357 -17.45 -13.69 -0.99
N GLU A 358 -16.34 -13.31 -1.61
CA GLU A 358 -15.34 -14.22 -2.11
C GLU A 358 -14.00 -14.05 -1.38
N ARG A 359 -13.39 -15.16 -0.99
CA ARG A 359 -12.04 -15.19 -0.43
C ARG A 359 -11.36 -16.53 -0.66
N SER A 360 -10.04 -16.51 -0.56
CA SER A 360 -9.25 -17.71 -0.34
C SER A 360 -9.50 -18.27 1.07
N VAL A 361 -9.59 -19.60 1.19
CA VAL A 361 -9.55 -20.28 2.50
C VAL A 361 -8.12 -20.60 2.95
N MET A 362 -7.15 -20.40 2.07
CA MET A 362 -5.73 -20.55 2.38
C MET A 362 -5.23 -19.34 3.15
N THR A 363 -4.50 -19.60 4.23
CA THR A 363 -3.83 -18.61 5.07
C THR A 363 -2.33 -18.89 5.02
N LEU A 364 -1.56 -17.93 4.51
CA LEU A 364 -0.11 -18.03 4.43
C LEU A 364 0.50 -17.94 5.82
N ASN A 365 1.56 -18.73 6.05
CA ASN A 365 2.41 -18.54 7.21
C ASN A 365 3.08 -17.16 7.16
N GLU A 366 3.16 -16.49 8.31
CA GLU A 366 3.82 -15.19 8.42
C GLU A 366 5.30 -15.24 7.99
N THR A 367 5.96 -16.35 8.32
CA THR A 367 7.34 -16.64 7.94
C THR A 367 7.39 -17.55 6.72
N ALA A 368 8.15 -17.14 5.70
CA ALA A 368 8.44 -17.99 4.55
C ALA A 368 9.31 -19.20 4.93
N ASP A 369 9.06 -20.34 4.29
CA ASP A 369 9.85 -21.56 4.45
C ASP A 369 11.26 -21.38 3.88
N SER A 370 11.37 -20.60 2.80
CA SER A 370 12.65 -20.18 2.23
C SER A 370 12.49 -18.83 1.52
N LYS A 371 13.59 -18.08 1.47
CA LYS A 371 13.71 -16.80 0.78
C LYS A 371 14.94 -16.78 -0.10
N SER A 372 14.85 -16.14 -1.26
CA SER A 372 15.99 -15.87 -2.13
C SER A 372 15.93 -14.45 -2.66
N THR A 373 17.08 -13.79 -2.68
CA THR A 373 17.21 -12.45 -3.28
C THR A 373 17.06 -12.56 -4.80
N ARG A 374 16.23 -11.68 -5.35
CA ARG A 374 16.01 -11.46 -6.78
C ARG A 374 16.14 -9.98 -7.08
N TRP A 375 16.22 -9.65 -8.37
CA TRP A 375 16.34 -8.26 -8.81
C TRP A 375 15.28 -7.99 -9.86
N LEU A 376 14.48 -6.94 -9.66
CA LEU A 376 13.55 -6.46 -10.66
C LEU A 376 14.28 -5.48 -11.59
N PRO A 377 14.13 -5.61 -12.92
CA PRO A 377 14.85 -4.77 -13.86
C PRO A 377 14.50 -3.30 -13.67
N GLY A 378 15.51 -2.43 -13.73
CA GLY A 378 15.32 -0.98 -13.87
C GLY A 378 15.78 -0.50 -15.25
N GLY A 379 15.84 0.82 -15.41
CA GLY A 379 16.44 1.47 -16.56
C GLY A 379 15.85 1.03 -17.91
N GLU A 380 16.73 0.79 -18.87
CA GLU A 380 16.37 0.49 -20.26
C GLU A 380 15.56 -0.81 -20.44
N PRO A 381 15.90 -1.95 -19.78
CA PRO A 381 15.08 -3.16 -19.85
C PRO A 381 13.61 -2.94 -19.46
N LEU A 382 13.36 -2.23 -18.36
CA LEU A 382 12.01 -1.95 -17.90
C LEU A 382 11.29 -0.95 -18.81
N ARG A 383 11.99 0.09 -19.29
CA ARG A 383 11.42 1.05 -20.25
C ARG A 383 10.94 0.36 -21.52
N LYS A 384 11.77 -0.52 -22.11
CA LYS A 384 11.38 -1.33 -23.27
C LYS A 384 10.19 -2.25 -22.99
N ALA A 385 10.09 -2.81 -21.78
CA ALA A 385 8.96 -3.64 -21.39
C ALA A 385 7.66 -2.82 -21.35
N LEU A 386 7.70 -1.62 -20.78
CA LEU A 386 6.56 -0.69 -20.76
C LEU A 386 6.13 -0.25 -22.17
N GLU A 387 7.08 0.02 -23.06
CA GLU A 387 6.80 0.46 -24.44
C GLU A 387 6.11 -0.60 -25.30
N ARG A 388 6.33 -1.88 -24.98
CA ARG A 388 5.67 -3.01 -25.68
C ARG A 388 4.22 -3.21 -25.26
N LEU A 389 3.75 -2.55 -24.21
CA LEU A 389 2.35 -2.65 -23.79
C LEU A 389 1.44 -1.87 -24.77
N GLU A 390 0.41 -2.55 -25.27
CA GLU A 390 -0.56 -1.97 -26.19
C GLU A 390 -1.31 -0.78 -25.55
N ARG A 391 -1.76 -0.96 -24.30
CA ARG A 391 -2.52 0.03 -23.52
C ARG A 391 -1.64 0.99 -22.71
N ARG A 392 -0.44 1.30 -23.18
CA ARG A 392 0.55 2.09 -22.41
C ARG A 392 0.06 3.48 -21.96
N SER A 393 -0.82 4.12 -22.75
CA SER A 393 -1.40 5.43 -22.42
C SER A 393 -2.40 5.38 -21.27
N GLU A 394 -2.92 4.20 -20.94
CA GLU A 394 -3.90 3.99 -19.89
C GLU A 394 -3.25 3.59 -18.55
N ILE A 395 -1.92 3.45 -18.51
CA ILE A 395 -1.19 3.07 -17.29
C ILE A 395 -1.26 4.23 -16.28
N VAL A 396 -1.71 3.91 -15.07
CA VAL A 396 -1.83 4.87 -13.95
C VAL A 396 -0.91 4.54 -12.77
N ALA A 397 -0.36 3.32 -12.72
CA ALA A 397 0.65 2.95 -11.73
C ALA A 397 1.60 1.85 -12.26
N LEU A 398 2.84 1.91 -11.79
CA LEU A 398 3.88 0.89 -11.95
C LEU A 398 4.39 0.57 -10.55
N PHE A 399 4.33 -0.69 -10.15
CA PHE A 399 4.66 -1.11 -8.80
C PHE A 399 5.22 -2.53 -8.79
N PRO A 400 6.13 -2.85 -7.87
CA PRO A 400 6.57 -4.21 -7.68
C PRO A 400 5.46 -5.01 -6.97
N ALA A 401 5.30 -6.28 -7.31
CA ALA A 401 4.26 -7.16 -6.81
C ALA A 401 4.75 -8.60 -6.73
N MET A 402 3.95 -9.49 -6.12
CA MET A 402 4.21 -10.93 -6.13
C MET A 402 3.23 -11.66 -7.04
N GLN A 403 3.75 -12.37 -8.03
CA GLN A 403 2.98 -13.37 -8.73
C GLN A 403 2.96 -14.67 -7.92
N VAL A 404 1.78 -15.26 -7.76
CA VAL A 404 1.57 -16.43 -6.90
C VAL A 404 1.34 -17.67 -7.75
N SER A 405 2.11 -18.73 -7.49
CA SER A 405 1.92 -20.02 -8.14
C SER A 405 1.93 -21.17 -7.12
N PRO A 406 0.97 -22.12 -7.19
CA PRO A 406 0.95 -23.27 -6.30
C PRO A 406 2.03 -24.29 -6.68
N LYS A 407 2.68 -24.89 -5.68
CA LYS A 407 3.61 -25.99 -5.90
C LYS A 407 2.86 -27.33 -5.91
N VAL A 408 2.89 -28.04 -7.03
CA VAL A 408 2.15 -29.29 -7.22
C VAL A 408 2.45 -30.29 -6.11
N GLY A 409 1.39 -30.85 -5.51
CA GLY A 409 1.47 -31.89 -4.47
C GLY A 409 1.96 -31.41 -3.10
N LYS A 410 2.08 -30.10 -2.87
CA LYS A 410 2.51 -29.51 -1.60
C LYS A 410 1.59 -28.36 -1.19
N ASN A 411 1.40 -28.16 0.11
CA ASN A 411 0.72 -26.97 0.65
C ASN A 411 1.68 -25.77 0.72
N VAL A 412 2.34 -25.47 -0.41
CA VAL A 412 3.33 -24.39 -0.53
C VAL A 412 3.00 -23.55 -1.75
N LEU A 413 2.97 -22.23 -1.57
CA LEU A 413 2.92 -21.27 -2.67
C LEU A 413 4.30 -20.69 -2.94
N THR A 414 4.62 -20.48 -4.22
CA THR A 414 5.78 -19.70 -4.65
C THR A 414 5.32 -18.28 -4.91
N LEU A 415 5.98 -17.32 -4.28
CA LEU A 415 5.76 -15.89 -4.44
C LEU A 415 6.97 -15.32 -5.21
N GLU A 416 6.75 -14.98 -6.48
CA GLU A 416 7.79 -14.48 -7.38
C GLU A 416 7.64 -12.98 -7.58
N PRO A 417 8.70 -12.18 -7.31
CA PRO A 417 8.62 -10.75 -7.49
C PRO A 417 8.58 -10.41 -8.97
N VAL A 418 7.67 -9.51 -9.34
CA VAL A 418 7.48 -9.01 -10.70
C VAL A 418 7.22 -7.51 -10.69
N TRP A 419 7.46 -6.84 -11.82
CA TRP A 419 6.87 -5.54 -12.09
C TRP A 419 5.45 -5.73 -12.61
N ALA A 420 4.53 -4.95 -12.05
CA ALA A 420 3.14 -4.88 -12.50
C ALA A 420 2.74 -3.45 -12.84
N VAL A 421 1.87 -3.33 -13.83
CA VAL A 421 1.16 -2.08 -14.15
C VAL A 421 -0.30 -2.19 -13.75
N ARG A 422 -0.90 -1.07 -13.37
CA ARG A 422 -2.35 -0.92 -13.24
C ARG A 422 -2.86 0.09 -14.26
N TYR A 423 -3.94 -0.27 -14.94
CA TYR A 423 -4.62 0.59 -15.92
C TYR A 423 -5.72 1.43 -15.25
N ALA A 424 -6.21 2.44 -15.96
CA ALA A 424 -7.25 3.36 -15.47
C ALA A 424 -8.59 2.68 -15.12
N ASP A 425 -8.85 1.49 -15.69
CA ASP A 425 -9.99 0.62 -15.38
C ASP A 425 -9.77 -0.25 -14.11
N GLY A 426 -8.58 -0.17 -13.50
CA GLY A 426 -8.22 -0.94 -12.31
C GLY A 426 -7.61 -2.31 -12.60
N THR A 427 -7.63 -2.78 -13.85
CA THR A 427 -7.01 -4.06 -14.23
C THR A 427 -5.49 -3.98 -14.07
N GLN A 428 -4.89 -5.11 -13.69
CA GLN A 428 -3.45 -5.22 -13.44
C GLN A 428 -2.82 -6.21 -14.42
N LYS A 429 -1.59 -5.95 -14.84
CA LYS A 429 -0.83 -6.82 -15.73
C LYS A 429 0.64 -6.86 -15.35
N VAL A 430 1.23 -8.05 -15.33
CA VAL A 430 2.68 -8.23 -15.20
C VAL A 430 3.37 -7.67 -16.45
N VAL A 431 4.38 -6.83 -16.24
CA VAL A 431 5.15 -6.20 -17.33
C VAL A 431 6.57 -6.76 -17.46
N ALA A 432 7.19 -7.17 -16.35
CA ALA A 432 8.52 -7.77 -16.38
C ALA A 432 8.73 -8.69 -15.17
N ASP A 433 9.34 -9.84 -15.42
CA ASP A 433 9.77 -10.77 -14.37
C ASP A 433 11.06 -10.28 -13.70
N ALA A 434 11.39 -10.87 -12.55
CA ALA A 434 12.71 -10.72 -11.96
C ALA A 434 13.81 -11.23 -12.90
N LEU A 435 14.93 -10.51 -12.92
CA LEU A 435 16.15 -10.87 -13.63
C LEU A 435 16.62 -12.29 -13.26
N PRO A 436 17.36 -12.97 -14.17
CA PRO A 436 17.79 -14.35 -13.98
C PRO A 436 18.47 -14.59 -12.64
N VAL A 437 18.30 -15.80 -12.11
CA VAL A 437 18.97 -16.23 -10.87
C VAL A 437 20.48 -16.04 -11.02
N GLY A 438 21.11 -15.40 -10.03
CA GLY A 438 22.54 -15.08 -10.03
C GLY A 438 22.90 -13.68 -10.52
N TYR A 439 21.93 -12.90 -11.04
CA TYR A 439 22.17 -11.47 -11.30
C TYR A 439 22.45 -10.72 -10.00
N ASP A 440 23.52 -9.92 -9.96
CA ASP A 440 23.87 -9.05 -8.83
C ASP A 440 23.68 -7.57 -9.21
N GLY A 441 22.53 -7.01 -8.84
CA GLY A 441 22.24 -5.59 -9.04
C GLY A 441 22.99 -4.66 -8.06
N ALA A 442 23.73 -5.19 -7.07
CA ALA A 442 24.54 -4.35 -6.19
C ALA A 442 25.71 -3.71 -6.94
N ALA A 443 26.27 -4.42 -7.93
CA ALA A 443 27.29 -3.86 -8.82
C ALA A 443 26.74 -2.70 -9.66
N GLU A 444 25.58 -2.90 -10.30
CA GLU A 444 24.88 -1.86 -11.07
C GLU A 444 24.64 -0.60 -10.22
N ARG A 445 24.18 -0.78 -8.98
CA ARG A 445 23.94 0.34 -8.06
C ARG A 445 25.22 1.09 -7.69
N ARG A 446 26.32 0.37 -7.40
CA ARG A 446 27.62 0.98 -7.11
C ARG A 446 28.14 1.80 -8.29
N ASP A 447 28.03 1.26 -9.50
CA ASP A 447 28.46 1.94 -10.73
C ASP A 447 27.64 3.21 -10.98
N TYR A 448 26.32 3.13 -10.77
CA TYR A 448 25.42 4.29 -10.86
C TYR A 448 25.81 5.39 -9.86
N GLN A 449 26.02 5.02 -8.58
CA GLN A 449 26.42 5.99 -7.55
C GLN A 449 27.78 6.63 -7.88
N ALA A 450 28.76 5.85 -8.35
CA ALA A 450 30.06 6.36 -8.75
C ALA A 450 29.96 7.33 -9.94
N ALA A 451 29.07 7.08 -10.90
CA ALA A 451 28.82 7.97 -12.03
C ALA A 451 28.19 9.30 -11.58
N GLN A 452 27.24 9.26 -10.64
CA GLN A 452 26.61 10.48 -10.10
C GLN A 452 27.61 11.37 -9.34
N THR A 453 28.47 10.77 -8.51
CA THR A 453 29.51 11.53 -7.79
C THR A 453 30.48 12.23 -8.75
N LYS A 454 30.85 11.57 -9.87
CA LYS A 454 31.69 12.17 -10.91
C LYS A 454 30.98 13.31 -11.65
N ALA A 455 29.70 13.14 -11.98
CA ALA A 455 28.92 14.18 -12.64
C ALA A 455 28.79 15.44 -11.76
N ASN A 456 28.48 15.26 -10.47
CA ASN A 456 28.38 16.36 -9.52
C ASN A 456 29.75 17.02 -9.25
N GLY A 457 30.83 16.23 -9.16
CA GLY A 457 32.19 16.75 -9.01
C GLY A 457 32.66 17.62 -10.18
N ASN A 458 32.28 17.27 -11.42
CA ASN A 458 32.59 18.08 -12.60
C ASN A 458 31.74 19.36 -12.71
N SER A 459 30.53 19.38 -12.14
CA SER A 459 29.68 20.59 -12.14
C SER A 459 30.25 21.72 -11.27
N ASN A 460 30.89 21.39 -10.14
CA ASN A 460 31.59 22.36 -9.29
C ASN A 460 32.95 22.81 -9.84
N GLY A 461 33.57 22.04 -10.75
CA GLY A 461 34.83 22.42 -11.40
C GLY A 461 34.68 23.49 -12.49
N ASN A 462 33.48 23.64 -13.07
CA ASN A 462 33.24 24.56 -14.18
C ASN A 462 32.68 25.93 -13.75
N ALA A 463 32.27 26.08 -12.48
CA ALA A 463 31.87 27.37 -11.91
C ALA A 463 33.07 28.27 -11.57
N ASN A 464 34.29 27.72 -11.51
CA ASN A 464 35.50 28.47 -11.17
C ASN A 464 36.39 28.83 -12.39
N ALA A 465 35.93 28.55 -13.62
CA ALA A 465 36.67 28.82 -14.85
C ALA A 465 36.21 30.09 -15.60
N ASN A 466 35.16 30.77 -15.12
CA ASN A 466 34.61 32.00 -15.75
C ASN A 466 34.79 33.27 -14.90
N ALA A 467 35.58 33.22 -13.82
CA ALA A 467 35.91 34.38 -13.01
C ALA A 467 37.26 35.04 -13.36
N ASP A 468 37.98 34.54 -14.38
CA ASP A 468 39.33 34.98 -14.72
C ASP A 468 39.42 35.56 -16.15
N ALA A 469 38.51 36.48 -16.48
CA ALA A 469 38.56 37.26 -17.71
C ALA A 469 37.92 38.65 -17.58
N SER A 470 38.22 39.39 -16.51
CA SER A 470 38.06 40.86 -16.51
C SER A 470 38.81 41.51 -15.34
N GLY A 471 39.87 42.26 -15.62
CA GLY A 471 40.48 43.14 -14.62
C GLY A 471 41.93 43.48 -14.88
N GLY A 472 42.17 44.50 -15.71
CA GLY A 472 43.50 45.06 -15.92
C GLY A 472 44.01 45.85 -14.70
N ASN A 473 45.26 45.57 -14.35
CA ASN A 473 46.38 46.44 -13.97
C ASN A 473 46.25 47.53 -12.87
N VAL A 474 47.41 47.74 -12.21
CA VAL A 474 47.83 48.78 -11.23
C VAL A 474 47.60 48.36 -9.76
N GLY A 475 48.55 48.30 -8.84
CA GLY A 475 50.00 48.54 -8.82
C GLY A 475 50.52 48.52 -7.37
N THR A 476 51.67 47.88 -7.15
CA THR A 476 52.74 48.09 -6.13
C THR A 476 52.44 48.40 -4.64
N GLY A 477 53.06 47.61 -3.72
CA GLY A 477 53.33 48.07 -2.34
C GLY A 477 53.75 47.04 -1.27
N HIS A 478 55.03 46.63 -1.26
CA HIS A 478 55.93 46.32 -0.12
C HIS A 478 55.51 45.58 1.19
N SER A 479 56.22 44.47 1.43
CA SER A 479 56.97 44.01 2.64
C SER A 479 56.29 43.71 4.01
N ASN A 480 56.45 42.46 4.48
CA ASN A 480 57.36 41.99 5.56
C ASN A 480 56.78 40.98 6.59
N MET A 481 57.51 39.86 6.73
CA MET A 481 57.90 39.06 7.92
C MET A 481 56.90 38.32 8.86
N ALA A 482 57.35 37.08 9.17
CA ALA A 482 57.37 36.38 10.47
C ALA A 482 56.40 35.20 10.72
N THR A 483 56.95 33.99 10.54
CA THR A 483 56.99 32.81 11.45
C THR A 483 55.97 32.66 12.58
N ASN A 484 55.26 31.52 12.63
CA ASN A 484 55.50 30.46 13.63
C ASN A 484 54.55 29.25 13.48
N THR A 485 55.11 28.05 13.58
CA THR A 485 54.45 26.76 13.86
C THR A 485 54.58 26.45 15.36
N PRO A 486 53.70 25.61 15.95
CA PRO A 486 54.14 24.27 16.38
C PRO A 486 53.05 23.18 16.13
N SER A 487 53.37 22.04 15.49
CA SER A 487 53.82 20.74 16.05
C SER A 487 52.76 19.93 16.82
N GLY A 488 52.47 18.73 16.31
CA GLY A 488 51.75 17.65 17.00
C GLY A 488 51.96 16.32 16.26
N THR A 489 52.88 15.51 16.79
CA THR A 489 53.34 14.21 16.32
C THR A 489 52.32 13.09 16.60
N ASN A 490 52.20 12.12 15.70
CA ASN A 490 51.57 10.83 15.99
C ASN A 490 52.52 9.70 15.57
N GLU A 491 52.90 8.87 16.54
CA GLU A 491 53.75 7.69 16.39
C GLU A 491 52.96 6.45 15.96
N SER A 492 53.69 5.59 15.26
CA SER A 492 53.35 4.33 14.62
C SER A 492 53.61 3.10 15.50
N ALA A 493 52.87 2.00 15.26
CA ALA A 493 53.36 0.59 15.23
C ALA A 493 52.18 -0.29 14.74
N SER A 494 52.17 -1.10 13.68
CA SER A 494 53.08 -2.08 13.04
C SER A 494 52.99 -3.52 13.59
N SER A 495 53.05 -4.49 12.65
CA SER A 495 53.26 -5.95 12.78
C SER A 495 52.00 -6.82 12.94
N ASP A 496 51.86 -8.01 12.35
CA ASP A 496 52.63 -8.75 11.33
C ASP A 496 51.77 -9.90 10.79
N SER A 497 52.12 -10.43 9.61
CA SER A 497 51.56 -11.68 9.05
C SER A 497 52.20 -12.94 9.69
N PRO A 498 51.74 -14.18 9.38
CA PRO A 498 52.41 -14.91 8.28
C PRO A 498 51.56 -15.95 7.51
N ILE A 499 52.11 -16.37 6.37
CA ILE A 499 51.73 -17.50 5.50
C ILE A 499 52.79 -18.62 5.62
N HIS A 500 52.39 -19.90 5.55
CA HIS A 500 53.07 -21.04 4.87
C HIS A 500 52.17 -22.30 4.97
N THR A 501 51.65 -22.95 3.90
CA THR A 501 52.19 -23.87 2.84
C THR A 501 52.04 -25.39 3.13
N LEU A 502 51.20 -26.05 2.30
CA LEU A 502 51.16 -27.44 1.74
C LEU A 502 51.67 -28.70 2.49
N SER A 503 50.85 -29.78 2.45
CA SER A 503 51.22 -31.11 1.91
C SER A 503 50.03 -32.09 1.75
N GLN A 504 50.08 -32.90 0.68
CA GLN A 504 49.27 -34.09 0.32
C GLN A 504 49.58 -35.28 1.28
N VAL A 505 48.92 -36.46 1.33
CA VAL A 505 48.68 -37.53 0.32
C VAL A 505 47.72 -38.63 0.89
N VAL A 506 47.10 -39.42 -0.02
CA VAL A 506 46.66 -40.85 0.00
C VAL A 506 45.18 -41.21 0.26
N GLY A 507 44.53 -41.84 -0.74
CA GLY A 507 43.24 -42.59 -0.67
C GLY A 507 43.41 -44.01 -0.09
N PRO A 508 42.66 -45.08 -0.50
CA PRO A 508 41.59 -45.28 -1.50
C PRO A 508 40.27 -45.80 -0.85
N GLY A 509 39.14 -46.16 -1.49
CA GLY A 509 38.69 -46.28 -2.88
C GLY A 509 37.31 -47.01 -2.94
N ALA A 510 36.70 -47.01 -4.15
CA ALA A 510 35.70 -47.94 -4.72
C ALA A 510 34.32 -48.11 -4.00
N ASN A 511 33.16 -48.34 -4.64
CA ASN A 511 32.71 -48.51 -6.03
C ASN A 511 31.16 -48.37 -6.00
N VAL A 512 30.53 -47.63 -6.91
CA VAL A 512 29.81 -48.08 -8.13
C VAL A 512 28.48 -48.83 -7.90
N ALA A 513 27.38 -48.23 -8.37
CA ALA A 513 26.40 -48.89 -9.24
C ALA A 513 25.56 -47.83 -9.99
N ASP A 514 25.88 -47.67 -11.27
CA ASP A 514 25.04 -47.08 -12.32
C ASP A 514 23.79 -47.94 -12.58
N ALA A 515 22.73 -47.31 -13.07
CA ALA A 515 21.86 -47.89 -14.09
C ALA A 515 21.17 -46.79 -14.90
N ASP A 516 21.53 -46.77 -16.18
CA ASP A 516 21.04 -46.00 -17.32
C ASP A 516 19.52 -46.11 -17.58
N VAL A 517 18.87 -45.00 -18.00
CA VAL A 517 18.39 -44.68 -19.38
C VAL A 517 17.38 -45.67 -19.97
N GLU A 518 16.15 -45.20 -20.22
CA GLU A 518 15.56 -45.34 -21.56
C GLU A 518 14.45 -44.31 -21.84
N THR A 519 14.53 -43.77 -23.05
CA THR A 519 13.60 -42.89 -23.75
C THR A 519 12.29 -43.58 -24.15
N GLN A 520 11.18 -42.85 -24.05
CA GLN A 520 10.18 -42.68 -25.13
C GLN A 520 9.35 -41.41 -24.90
#